data_AF-A0A0J7MRG0-F1
#
_entry.id   AF-A0A0J7MRG0-F1
#
_cell.length_a   1.000
_cell.length_b   1.000
_cell.length_c   1.000
_cell.angle_alpha   90.00
_cell.angle_beta   90.00
_cell.angle_gamma   90.00
#
_symmetry.space_group_name_H-M   'P 1'
#
loop_
_entity.id
_entity.type
_entity.pdbx_description
1 polymer ?
#
loop_
_entity_poly.entity_id
_entity_poly.type
_entity_poly.pdbx_seq_one_letter_code
_entity_poly.pdbx_strand_id
1 'polypeptide(L)'
;MWETESLFEEDDVSIDRELIAVVRANRFLYDKTEKLYANVNVKTEAWTQIGASLTHPLEGPVAEKRFYALRQRLGKERRKVAQSMPRSGAGVDRPTYIPTWVL
;
A
#
# COMPACT_ATOMS: atom_id res chain seq x y z
N MET A 1 -7.42 -25.22 -14.19
CA MET A 1 -6.13 -24.84 -13.54
C MET A 1 -5.97 -23.32 -13.59
N TRP A 2 -7.03 -22.57 -13.25
CA TRP A 2 -7.07 -21.10 -13.18
C TRP A 2 -7.75 -20.65 -11.87
N GLU A 3 -8.55 -21.50 -11.22
CA GLU A 3 -9.13 -21.23 -9.89
C GLU A 3 -8.11 -21.10 -8.77
N THR A 4 -7.02 -21.88 -8.80
CA THR A 4 -6.03 -21.85 -7.71
C THR A 4 -5.23 -20.54 -7.67
N GLU A 5 -4.86 -19.98 -8.82
CA GLU A 5 -4.09 -18.73 -8.88
C GLU A 5 -4.96 -17.50 -8.52
N SER A 6 -6.26 -17.55 -8.88
CA SER A 6 -7.24 -16.52 -8.51
C SER A 6 -7.50 -16.44 -7.00
N LEU A 7 -7.51 -17.58 -6.30
CA LEU A 7 -7.72 -17.62 -4.85
C LEU A 7 -6.56 -16.99 -4.06
N PHE A 8 -5.31 -17.21 -4.50
CA PHE A 8 -4.14 -16.58 -3.87
C PHE A 8 -4.10 -15.06 -4.07
N GLU A 9 -4.55 -14.56 -5.22
CA GLU A 9 -4.66 -13.11 -5.45
C GLU A 9 -5.76 -12.47 -4.58
N GLU A 10 -6.88 -13.16 -4.35
CA GLU A 10 -7.96 -12.65 -3.48
C GLU A 10 -7.55 -12.62 -2.00
N ASP A 11 -6.88 -13.66 -1.51
CA ASP A 11 -6.33 -13.70 -0.15
C ASP A 11 -5.28 -12.59 0.05
N ASP A 12 -4.43 -12.36 -0.95
CA ASP A 12 -3.43 -11.31 -0.88
C ASP A 12 -4.05 -9.90 -0.85
N VAL A 13 -5.12 -9.66 -1.62
CA VAL A 13 -5.86 -8.40 -1.58
C VAL A 13 -6.56 -8.21 -0.23
N SER A 14 -7.12 -9.28 0.35
CA SER A 14 -7.75 -9.25 1.67
C SER A 14 -6.75 -8.86 2.76
N ILE A 15 -5.58 -9.50 2.78
CA ILE A 15 -4.48 -9.19 3.71
C ILE A 15 -4.01 -7.74 3.53
N ASP A 16 -3.87 -7.27 2.29
CA ASP A 16 -3.45 -5.90 2.00
C ASP A 16 -4.45 -4.87 2.53
N ARG A 17 -5.76 -5.12 2.39
CA ARG A 17 -6.82 -4.25 2.92
C ARG A 17 -6.78 -4.16 4.44
N GLU A 18 -6.65 -5.30 5.11
CA GLU A 18 -6.56 -5.38 6.57
C GLU A 18 -5.31 -4.66 7.08
N LEU A 19 -4.16 -4.94 6.47
CA LEU A 19 -2.90 -4.26 6.77
C LEU A 19 -3.00 -2.74 6.62
N ILE A 20 -3.62 -2.25 5.54
CA ILE A 20 -3.86 -0.82 5.34
C ILE A 20 -4.77 -0.25 6.44
N ALA A 21 -5.84 -0.97 6.83
CA ALA A 21 -6.77 -0.51 7.85
C ALA A 21 -6.08 -0.34 9.21
N VAL A 22 -5.27 -1.32 9.62
CA VAL A 22 -4.55 -1.27 10.90
C VAL A 22 -3.42 -0.22 10.87
N VAL A 23 -2.65 -0.14 9.77
CA VAL A 23 -1.58 0.86 9.64
C VAL A 23 -2.14 2.28 9.64
N ARG A 24 -3.35 2.51 9.09
CA ARG A 24 -4.01 3.82 9.11
C ARG A 24 -4.23 4.36 10.53
N ALA A 25 -4.52 3.49 11.49
CA ALA A 25 -4.64 3.86 12.91
C ALA A 25 -3.29 4.25 13.55
N ASN A 26 -2.18 3.79 12.98
CA ASN A 26 -0.82 3.98 13.47
C ASN A 26 -0.04 5.00 12.61
N ARG A 27 -0.46 6.27 12.67
CA ARG A 27 0.07 7.35 11.80
C ARG A 27 1.59 7.49 11.82
N PHE A 28 2.22 7.25 12.97
CA PHE A 28 3.69 7.35 13.14
C PHE A 28 4.49 6.37 12.28
N LEU A 29 3.84 5.37 11.67
CA LEU A 29 4.50 4.46 10.72
C LEU A 29 4.76 5.10 9.36
N TYR A 30 3.93 6.06 8.92
CA TYR A 30 3.98 6.60 7.57
C TYR A 30 4.01 8.13 7.47
N ASP A 31 3.62 8.82 8.53
CA ASP A 31 3.55 10.29 8.62
C ASP A 31 4.82 10.82 9.29
N LYS A 32 5.60 11.61 8.54
CA LYS A 32 6.87 12.19 9.00
C LYS A 32 6.70 13.30 10.04
N THR A 33 5.48 13.82 10.18
CA THR A 33 5.16 14.89 11.14
C THR A 33 4.96 14.35 12.56
N GLU A 34 4.78 13.03 12.69
CA GLU A 34 4.57 12.36 13.97
C GLU A 34 5.88 12.26 14.77
N LYS A 35 5.81 12.53 16.07
CA LYS A 35 6.98 12.52 16.96
C LYS A 35 7.69 11.16 16.99
N LEU A 36 6.90 10.08 16.96
CA LEU A 36 7.40 8.70 17.02
C LEU A 36 7.91 8.19 15.66
N TYR A 37 7.77 8.97 14.58
CA TYR A 37 8.24 8.56 13.26
C TYR A 37 9.76 8.37 13.20
N ALA A 38 10.56 9.05 14.04
CA ALA A 38 12.00 8.82 14.07
C ALA A 38 12.40 7.62 14.93
N ASN A 39 11.49 7.07 15.75
CA ASN A 39 11.82 6.04 16.72
C ASN A 39 11.70 4.63 16.11
N VAL A 40 12.85 4.04 15.78
CA VAL A 40 12.92 2.71 15.15
C VAL A 40 12.36 1.62 16.06
N ASN A 41 12.65 1.65 17.36
CA ASN A 41 12.20 0.61 18.28
C ASN A 41 10.67 0.56 18.38
N VAL A 42 10.04 1.73 18.48
CA VAL A 42 8.56 1.85 18.50
C VAL A 42 7.96 1.35 17.19
N LYS A 43 8.60 1.60 16.04
CA LYS A 43 8.13 1.06 14.77
C LYS A 43 8.27 -0.45 14.68
N THR A 44 9.41 -1.00 15.11
CA THR A 44 9.63 -2.45 15.10
C THR A 44 8.59 -3.16 15.95
N GLU A 45 8.32 -2.65 17.15
CA GLU A 45 7.29 -3.22 18.03
C GLU A 45 5.90 -3.09 17.41
N ALA A 46 5.55 -1.92 16.87
CA ALA A 46 4.28 -1.70 16.21
C ALA A 46 4.09 -2.63 15.01
N TRP A 47 5.11 -2.85 14.18
CA TRP A 47 5.02 -3.79 13.06
C TRP A 47 4.80 -5.22 13.52
N THR A 48 5.48 -5.65 14.60
CA THR A 48 5.25 -6.96 15.21
C THR A 48 3.82 -7.11 15.71
N GLN A 49 3.29 -6.11 16.42
CA GLN A 49 1.91 -6.11 16.91
C GLN A 49 0.89 -6.11 15.77
N ILE A 50 1.11 -5.27 14.74
CA ILE A 50 0.25 -5.20 13.56
C ILE A 50 0.24 -6.54 12.83
N GLY A 51 1.41 -7.11 12.55
CA GLY A 51 1.53 -8.40 11.87
C GLY A 51 0.81 -9.52 12.62
N ALA A 52 0.90 -9.54 13.96
CA ALA A 52 0.20 -10.50 14.81
C ALA A 52 -1.33 -10.28 14.89
N SER A 53 -1.80 -9.05 14.61
CA SER A 53 -3.24 -8.70 14.67
C SER A 53 -4.04 -9.01 13.41
N LEU A 54 -3.35 -9.36 12.31
CA LEU A 54 -4.00 -9.70 11.04
C LEU A 54 -4.71 -11.05 11.14
N THR A 55 -5.75 -11.23 10.33
CA THR A 55 -6.49 -12.49 10.19
C THR A 55 -5.55 -13.64 9.80
N HIS A 56 -4.57 -13.35 8.94
CA HIS A 56 -3.43 -14.22 8.66
C HIS A 56 -2.17 -13.58 9.26
N PRO A 57 -1.69 -14.07 10.42
CA PRO A 57 -0.56 -13.45 11.10
C PRO A 57 0.69 -13.41 10.23
N LEU A 58 1.32 -12.24 10.19
CA LEU A 58 2.59 -12.01 9.52
C LEU A 58 3.66 -11.63 10.54
N GLU A 59 4.91 -11.98 10.25
CA GLU A 59 6.03 -11.41 10.99
C GLU A 59 6.11 -9.90 10.76
N GLY A 60 6.47 -9.13 11.79
CA GLY A 60 6.57 -7.67 11.70
C GLY A 60 7.38 -7.16 10.50
N PRO A 61 8.60 -7.69 10.24
CA PRO A 61 9.40 -7.30 9.08
C PRO A 61 8.74 -7.63 7.73
N VAL A 62 7.89 -8.66 7.67
CA VAL A 62 7.14 -9.03 6.46
C VAL A 62 5.99 -8.04 6.23
N ALA A 63 5.23 -7.73 7.29
CA ALA A 63 4.16 -6.72 7.23
C ALA A 63 4.70 -5.35 6.80
N GLU A 64 5.86 -4.94 7.34
CA GLU A 64 6.53 -3.69 6.95
C GLU A 64 6.89 -3.67 5.47
N LYS A 65 7.56 -4.73 4.97
CA LYS A 65 7.94 -4.84 3.55
C LYS A 65 6.73 -4.82 2.63
N ARG A 66 5.66 -5.52 3.00
CA ARG A 66 4.41 -5.61 2.24
C ARG A 66 3.73 -4.24 2.14
N PHE A 67 3.60 -3.52 3.26
CA PHE A 67 3.07 -2.16 3.28
C PHE A 67 3.93 -1.18 2.44
N TYR A 68 5.26 -1.31 2.50
CA TYR A 68 6.15 -0.48 1.68
C TYR A 68 5.97 -0.76 0.18
N ALA A 69 5.84 -2.02 -0.21
CA ALA A 69 5.56 -2.41 -1.59
C ALA A 69 4.23 -1.81 -2.09
N LEU A 70 3.18 -1.86 -1.28
CA LEU A 70 1.89 -1.21 -1.58
C LEU A 70 2.04 0.30 -1.81
N ARG A 71 2.75 0.99 -0.93
CA ARG A 71 2.99 2.44 -1.06
C ARG A 71 3.79 2.78 -2.32
N GLN A 72 4.81 2.00 -2.64
CA GLN A 72 5.62 2.18 -3.85
C GLN A 72 4.81 1.96 -5.12
N ARG A 73 4.04 0.87 -5.14
CA ARG A 73 3.09 0.55 -6.21
C ARG A 73 2.16 1.76 -6.38
N LEU A 74 1.57 2.31 -5.31
CA LEU A 74 0.59 3.42 -5.40
C LEU A 74 1.25 4.70 -5.91
N GLY A 75 2.46 4.99 -5.45
CA GLY A 75 3.24 6.12 -5.95
C GLY A 75 3.54 6.02 -7.45
N LYS A 76 3.81 4.83 -7.98
CA LYS A 76 4.02 4.61 -9.42
C LYS A 76 2.75 4.91 -10.22
N GLU A 77 1.59 4.42 -9.79
CA GLU A 77 0.36 4.69 -10.55
C GLU A 77 -0.09 6.14 -10.47
N ARG A 78 0.03 6.78 -9.30
CA ARG A 78 -0.27 8.21 -9.18
C ARG A 78 0.61 9.04 -10.12
N ARG A 79 1.88 8.65 -10.34
CA ARG A 79 2.75 9.28 -11.34
C ARG A 79 2.26 9.04 -12.77
N LYS A 80 1.80 7.83 -13.12
CA LYS A 80 1.23 7.55 -14.44
C LYS A 80 -0.02 8.39 -14.70
N VAL A 81 -0.94 8.47 -13.73
CA VAL A 81 -2.13 9.33 -13.80
C VAL A 81 -1.72 10.78 -14.03
N ALA A 82 -0.81 11.32 -13.22
CA ALA A 82 -0.35 12.71 -13.35
C ALA A 82 0.35 13.00 -14.69
N GLN A 83 1.10 12.05 -15.23
CA GLN A 83 1.74 12.18 -16.56
C GLN A 83 0.75 12.06 -17.72
N SER A 84 -0.34 11.30 -17.53
CA SER A 84 -1.39 11.16 -18.52
C SER A 84 -2.35 12.35 -18.58
N MET A 85 -2.41 13.17 -17.52
CA MET A 85 -3.22 14.38 -17.52
C MET A 85 -2.60 15.45 -18.44
N PRO A 86 -3.37 16.02 -19.38
CA PRO A 86 -2.87 17.08 -20.24
C PRO A 86 -2.51 18.32 -19.39
N ARG A 87 -1.29 18.83 -19.57
CA ARG A 87 -0.96 20.19 -19.11
C ARG A 87 -1.78 21.18 -19.94
N SER A 88 -2.50 22.09 -19.29
CA SER A 88 -3.34 23.09 -19.96
C SER A 88 -2.62 23.73 -21.16
N GLY A 89 -3.25 23.65 -22.34
CA GLY A 89 -2.74 24.21 -23.60
C GLY A 89 -2.12 23.21 -24.59
N ALA A 90 -1.91 21.94 -24.21
CA ALA A 90 -1.45 20.91 -25.16
C ALA A 90 -2.65 20.24 -25.85
N GLY A 91 -2.63 20.22 -27.18
CA GLY A 91 -3.66 19.64 -28.04
C GLY A 91 -4.13 18.24 -27.60
N VAL A 92 -5.43 18.06 -27.72
CA VAL A 92 -6.25 16.99 -27.17
C VAL A 92 -6.07 15.71 -27.99
N ASP A 93 -5.02 14.92 -27.75
CA ASP A 93 -4.95 13.57 -28.35
C ASP A 93 -4.02 12.58 -27.61
N ARG A 94 -4.06 12.54 -26.27
CA ARG A 94 -3.40 11.48 -25.50
C ARG A 94 -4.43 10.65 -24.75
N PRO A 95 -4.40 9.30 -24.85
CA PRO A 95 -5.30 8.46 -24.06
C PRO A 95 -5.02 8.70 -22.57
N THR A 96 -6.06 9.09 -21.84
CA THR A 96 -5.99 9.28 -20.38
C THR A 96 -5.77 7.92 -19.74
N TYR A 97 -4.77 7.80 -18.85
CA TYR A 97 -4.51 6.55 -18.16
C TYR A 97 -5.65 6.26 -17.18
N ILE A 98 -6.37 5.16 -17.41
CA ILE A 98 -7.39 4.66 -16.49
C ILE A 98 -6.68 3.63 -15.58
N PRO A 99 -6.53 3.90 -14.28
CA PRO A 99 -5.93 2.94 -13.36
C PRO A 99 -6.85 1.71 -13.22
N THR A 100 -6.30 0.51 -13.48
CA THR A 100 -7.01 -0.78 -13.40
C THR A 100 -7.07 -1.36 -11.98
N TRP A 101 -6.75 -0.56 -10.97
CA TRP A 101 -6.59 -1.09 -9.62
C TRP A 101 -7.92 -1.27 -8.91
N VAL A 102 -8.24 -2.53 -8.68
CA VAL A 102 -9.23 -2.95 -7.70
C VAL A 102 -8.50 -2.94 -6.34
N LEU A 103 -8.86 -1.99 -5.47
CA LEU A 103 -8.45 -2.03 -4.06
C LEU A 103 -9.46 -2.82 -3.29
#